data_AF-A0A915MXL7-F1
#
_entry.id   AF-A0A915MXL7-F1
#
_cell.length_a   1.000
_cell.length_b   1.000
_cell.length_c   1.000
_cell.angle_alpha   90.00
_cell.angle_beta   90.00
_cell.angle_gamma   90.00
#
_symmetry.space_group_name_H-M   'P 1'
#
loop_
_entity.id
_entity.type
_entity.pdbx_description
1 polymer ?
#
loop_
_entity_poly.entity_id
_entity_poly.type
_entity_poly.pdbx_seq_one_letter_code
_entity_poly.pdbx_strand_id
1 'polypeptide(L)'
;IDLNHFYQQNVRPDLLFGSINELPILRCDALKYLVLFRNQLSTDQIIECFLGENCQFETSIFRLLSSNHFILHHYVAYAIERLILMRVQNSKDLLFTASNFQLSLVIDRLFNCLNSPQGYETHYIMKALMRLFVVMDDELSRSSAHIYLGKLSQIVADAIRVPKNPVLVHFLFESICVIIRKAYVKVEGGVDKYIIPMVESIIQNDVAEFKPYAFQLIALLLDQCQQEREKNVTVSQDAYIAFFPSLLRPDFWARSANVPALIL
;
A
#
# COMPACT_ATOMS: atom_id res chain seq x y z
N ILE A 1 25.06 10.82 24.29
CA ILE A 1 24.42 11.79 23.36
C ILE A 1 22.93 11.64 23.57
N ASP A 2 22.22 12.73 23.91
CA ASP A 2 20.76 12.70 24.02
C ASP A 2 20.16 12.83 22.61
N LEU A 3 19.64 11.71 22.10
CA LEU A 3 19.08 11.63 20.74
C LEU A 3 17.81 12.48 20.59
N ASN A 4 17.04 12.65 21.66
CA ASN A 4 15.83 13.47 21.63
C ASN A 4 16.18 14.96 21.51
N HIS A 5 17.19 15.39 22.26
CA HIS A 5 17.70 16.76 22.16
C HIS A 5 18.33 17.04 20.78
N PHE A 6 19.12 16.09 20.26
CA PHE A 6 19.71 16.21 18.93
C PHE A 6 18.64 16.30 17.84
N TYR A 7 17.60 15.48 17.91
CA TYR A 7 16.47 15.52 16.99
C TYR A 7 15.81 16.91 16.98
N GLN A 8 15.49 17.44 18.15
CA GLN A 8 14.80 18.74 18.29
C GLN A 8 15.61 19.90 17.69
N GLN A 9 16.93 19.89 17.87
CA GLN A 9 17.77 20.98 17.40
C GLN A 9 18.18 20.87 15.93
N ASN A 10 18.47 19.66 15.44
CA ASN A 10 19.15 19.49 14.16
C ASN A 10 18.34 18.75 13.10
N VAL A 11 17.33 17.97 13.47
CA VAL A 11 16.60 17.09 12.53
C VAL A 11 15.18 17.62 12.29
N ARG A 12 14.49 17.99 13.37
CA ARG A 12 13.12 18.51 13.32
C ARG A 12 12.98 19.71 12.37
N PRO A 13 13.88 20.71 12.37
CA PRO A 13 13.71 21.87 11.49
C PRO A 13 13.78 21.53 10.01
N ASP A 14 14.66 20.60 9.62
CA ASP A 14 14.84 20.18 8.24
C ASP A 14 13.64 19.39 7.71
N LEU A 15 12.96 18.65 8.58
CA LEU A 15 11.78 17.86 8.23
C LEU A 15 10.51 18.72 8.10
N LEU A 16 10.24 19.57 9.10
CA LEU A 16 8.94 20.22 9.24
C LEU A 16 8.90 21.64 8.65
N PHE A 17 10.04 22.32 8.56
CA PHE A 17 10.12 23.73 8.13
C PHE A 17 10.96 23.93 6.86
N GLY A 18 11.05 25.20 6.43
CA GLY A 18 11.81 25.60 5.24
C GLY A 18 11.14 25.22 3.90
N SER A 19 11.75 25.66 2.80
CA SER A 19 11.23 25.37 1.46
C SER A 19 11.51 23.92 1.07
N ILE A 20 10.49 23.18 0.59
CA ILE A 20 10.53 21.73 0.29
C ILE A 20 11.70 21.32 -0.62
N ASN A 21 12.16 22.20 -1.51
CA ASN A 21 13.20 21.90 -2.49
C ASN A 21 14.61 22.34 -2.06
N GLU A 22 14.78 23.00 -0.92
CA GLU A 22 16.10 23.40 -0.41
C GLU A 22 16.86 22.22 0.20
N LEU A 23 18.15 22.04 -0.04
CA LEU A 23 18.97 21.02 0.64
C LEU A 23 18.34 19.60 0.66
N PRO A 24 17.94 19.01 -0.49
CA PRO A 24 17.23 17.73 -0.52
C PRO A 24 18.02 16.57 0.11
N ILE A 25 19.35 16.58 0.01
CA ILE A 25 20.21 15.56 0.63
C ILE A 25 20.11 15.60 2.16
N LEU A 26 20.13 16.80 2.74
CA LEU A 26 20.01 16.98 4.19
C LEU A 26 18.65 16.47 4.70
N ARG A 27 17.57 16.71 3.95
CA ARG A 27 16.25 16.16 4.27
C ARG A 27 16.16 14.64 4.14
N CYS A 28 16.84 14.05 3.15
CA CYS A 28 16.98 12.60 3.06
C CYS A 28 17.68 12.04 4.29
N ASP A 29 18.77 12.67 4.74
CA ASP A 29 19.49 12.26 5.95
C ASP A 29 18.65 12.44 7.22
N ALA A 30 17.84 13.50 7.30
CA ALA A 30 16.89 13.72 8.39
C ALA A 30 15.81 12.62 8.44
N LEU A 31 15.23 12.24 7.30
CA LEU A 31 14.26 11.13 7.19
C LEU A 31 14.92 9.79 7.55
N LYS A 32 16.17 9.59 7.14
CA LYS A 32 16.95 8.39 7.47
C LYS A 32 17.24 8.33 8.97
N TYR A 33 17.60 9.45 9.59
CA TYR A 33 17.81 9.55 11.04
C TYR A 33 16.54 9.15 11.80
N LEU A 34 15.39 9.69 11.41
CA LEU A 34 14.09 9.34 12.00
C LEU A 34 13.83 7.83 11.98
N VAL A 35 14.08 7.18 10.84
CA VAL A 35 13.89 5.73 10.69
C VAL A 35 14.92 4.91 11.48
N LEU A 36 16.18 5.31 11.46
CA LEU A 36 17.29 4.61 12.12
C LEU A 36 17.10 4.60 13.64
N PHE A 37 16.70 5.74 14.21
CA PHE A 37 16.57 5.92 15.66
C PHE A 37 15.13 5.81 16.18
N ARG A 38 14.19 5.31 15.37
CA ARG A 38 12.76 5.22 15.72
C ARG A 38 12.45 4.52 17.05
N ASN A 39 13.30 3.59 17.49
CA ASN A 39 13.10 2.87 18.76
C ASN A 39 13.70 3.64 19.97
N GLN A 40 14.51 4.66 19.72
CA GLN A 40 15.19 5.48 20.74
C GLN A 40 14.57 6.87 20.88
N LEU A 41 13.89 7.37 19.84
CA LEU A 41 13.15 8.63 19.88
C LEU A 41 11.87 8.48 20.70
N SER A 42 11.39 9.59 21.26
CA SER A 42 10.09 9.60 21.93
C SER A 42 8.96 9.37 20.93
N THR A 43 7.91 8.67 21.38
CA THR A 43 6.68 8.44 20.61
C THR A 43 6.11 9.77 20.10
N ASP A 44 6.12 10.81 20.93
CA ASP A 44 5.58 12.14 20.59
C ASP A 44 6.31 12.78 19.40
N GLN A 45 7.64 12.63 19.31
CA GLN A 45 8.43 13.15 18.18
C GLN A 45 8.08 12.44 16.87
N ILE A 46 7.83 11.13 16.93
CA ILE A 46 7.44 10.33 15.77
C ILE A 46 6.01 10.68 15.35
N ILE A 47 5.09 10.87 16.30
CA ILE A 47 3.72 11.33 16.03
C ILE A 47 3.74 12.71 15.38
N GLU A 48 4.53 13.65 15.91
CA GLU A 48 4.68 15.00 15.36
C GLU A 48 5.13 14.96 13.89
N CYS A 49 6.04 14.06 13.51
CA CYS A 49 6.46 13.93 12.10
C CYS A 49 5.30 13.62 11.15
N PHE A 50 4.32 12.83 11.61
CA PHE A 50 3.17 12.42 10.80
C PHE A 50 2.04 13.44 10.84
N LEU A 51 1.75 14.01 12.01
CA LEU A 51 0.65 14.97 12.17
C LEU A 51 1.05 16.40 11.80
N GLY A 52 2.35 16.68 11.76
CA GLY A 52 2.90 18.02 11.68
C GLY A 52 2.89 18.74 13.03
N GLU A 53 3.59 19.88 13.08
CA GLU A 53 3.58 20.77 14.24
C GLU A 53 2.15 21.26 14.50
N ASN A 54 1.71 21.18 15.76
CA ASN A 54 0.35 21.54 16.18
C ASN A 54 -0.77 20.83 15.37
N CYS A 55 -0.51 19.60 14.90
CA CYS A 55 -1.41 18.81 14.06
C CYS A 55 -1.75 19.47 12.71
N GLN A 56 -0.85 20.32 12.20
CA GLN A 56 -0.97 20.91 10.88
C GLN A 56 -0.33 20.00 9.83
N PHE A 57 -1.15 19.30 9.04
CA PHE A 57 -0.67 18.33 8.06
C PHE A 57 0.37 18.90 7.06
N GLU A 58 0.31 20.19 6.72
CA GLU A 58 1.28 20.83 5.81
C GLU A 58 2.70 21.00 6.39
N THR A 59 2.86 20.83 7.69
CA THR A 59 4.17 20.80 8.37
C THR A 59 4.60 19.37 8.72
N SER A 60 3.93 18.35 8.19
CA SER A 60 4.33 16.94 8.32
C SER A 60 5.38 16.54 7.28
N ILE A 61 6.00 15.36 7.44
CA ILE A 61 6.93 14.80 6.45
C ILE A 61 6.26 14.58 5.07
N PHE A 62 4.93 14.51 5.00
CA PHE A 62 4.18 14.30 3.75
C PHE A 62 4.19 15.51 2.83
N ARG A 63 4.57 16.69 3.33
CA ARG A 63 4.83 17.88 2.49
C ARG A 63 5.94 17.63 1.47
N LEU A 64 6.91 16.77 1.81
CA LEU A 64 8.06 16.46 0.96
C LEU A 64 7.68 15.61 -0.26
N LEU A 65 6.47 15.03 -0.30
CA LEU A 65 5.92 14.34 -1.49
C LEU A 65 5.55 15.32 -2.62
N SER A 66 5.54 16.62 -2.34
CA SER A 66 5.32 17.67 -3.34
C SER A 66 6.64 18.23 -3.89
N SER A 67 7.78 17.59 -3.62
CA SER A 67 9.09 18.06 -4.07
C SER A 67 9.32 17.79 -5.55
N ASN A 68 10.15 18.64 -6.17
CA ASN A 68 10.70 18.38 -7.49
C ASN A 68 11.79 17.29 -7.45
N HIS A 69 12.34 17.00 -6.27
CA HIS A 69 13.39 16.00 -6.06
C HIS A 69 12.78 14.66 -5.69
N PHE A 70 12.66 13.78 -6.68
CA PHE A 70 12.01 12.48 -6.53
C PHE A 70 12.66 11.56 -5.48
N ILE A 71 13.95 11.74 -5.18
CA ILE A 71 14.64 11.05 -4.08
C ILE A 71 13.96 11.29 -2.73
N LEU A 72 13.39 12.48 -2.50
CA LEU A 72 12.65 12.77 -1.27
C LEU A 72 11.39 11.90 -1.17
N HIS A 73 10.72 11.63 -2.29
CA HIS A 73 9.54 10.76 -2.29
C HIS A 73 9.90 9.34 -1.87
N HIS A 74 11.07 8.84 -2.26
CA HIS A 74 11.57 7.53 -1.84
C HIS A 74 11.83 7.48 -0.34
N TYR A 75 12.48 8.50 0.20
CA TYR A 75 12.81 8.56 1.63
C TYR A 75 11.56 8.75 2.50
N VAL A 76 10.57 9.53 2.02
CA VAL A 76 9.27 9.63 2.71
C VAL A 76 8.55 8.30 2.66
N ALA A 77 8.47 7.64 1.50
CA ALA A 77 7.86 6.31 1.37
C ALA A 77 8.55 5.27 2.27
N TYR A 78 9.88 5.31 2.33
CA TYR A 78 10.67 4.47 3.23
C TYR A 78 10.37 4.78 4.71
N ALA A 79 10.25 6.05 5.09
CA ALA A 79 9.86 6.45 6.44
C ALA A 79 8.45 5.94 6.79
N ILE A 80 7.47 6.10 5.89
CA ILE A 80 6.13 5.55 6.05
C ILE A 80 6.19 4.04 6.29
N GLU A 81 6.88 3.30 5.42
CA GLU A 81 6.99 1.85 5.49
C GLU A 81 7.49 1.37 6.88
N ARG A 82 8.45 2.10 7.46
CA ARG A 82 9.11 1.73 8.71
C ARG A 82 8.40 2.23 9.97
N LEU A 83 7.67 3.34 9.87
CA LEU A 83 7.08 4.02 11.03
C LEU A 83 5.59 3.75 11.19
N ILE A 84 4.82 3.57 10.11
CA ILE A 84 3.35 3.44 10.19
C ILE A 84 2.90 2.23 11.01
N LEU A 85 3.69 1.15 11.02
CA LEU A 85 3.39 -0.08 11.77
C LEU A 85 4.08 -0.14 13.15
N MET A 86 4.64 0.98 13.62
CA MET A 86 5.17 1.05 14.98
C MET A 86 4.05 0.86 16.00
N ARG A 87 4.41 0.24 17.13
CA ARG A 87 3.50 0.02 18.26
C ARG A 87 3.85 0.94 19.40
N VAL A 88 2.84 1.26 20.20
CA VAL A 88 3.05 1.94 21.48
C VAL A 88 3.89 1.04 22.39
N GLN A 89 4.83 1.64 23.13
CA GLN A 89 5.68 0.89 24.05
C GLN A 89 4.82 0.12 25.06
N ASN A 90 5.10 -1.17 25.23
CA ASN A 90 4.36 -2.08 26.11
C ASN A 90 2.88 -2.30 25.75
N SER A 91 2.42 -1.88 24.57
CA SER A 91 1.10 -2.23 24.03
C SER A 91 1.19 -3.04 22.74
N LYS A 92 0.12 -3.77 22.44
CA LYS A 92 -0.09 -4.38 21.11
C LYS A 92 -0.62 -3.38 20.08
N ASP A 93 -1.07 -2.21 20.54
CA ASP A 93 -1.72 -1.19 19.71
C ASP A 93 -0.71 -0.48 18.81
N LEU A 94 -1.17 -0.15 17.61
CA LEU A 94 -0.42 0.67 16.67
C LEU A 94 -0.37 2.12 17.16
N LEU A 95 0.77 2.75 16.92
CA LEU A 95 0.97 4.18 17.20
C LEU A 95 0.17 5.04 16.22
N PHE A 96 0.02 4.57 14.97
CA PHE A 96 -0.78 5.23 13.94
C PHE A 96 -2.02 4.40 13.58
N THR A 97 -3.16 5.06 13.52
CA THR A 97 -4.46 4.50 13.14
C THR A 97 -5.15 5.43 12.16
N ALA A 98 -6.12 4.93 11.40
CA ALA A 98 -6.92 5.77 10.51
C ALA A 98 -7.67 6.90 11.25
N SER A 99 -7.92 6.74 12.56
CA SER A 99 -8.58 7.74 13.41
C SER A 99 -7.66 8.86 13.90
N ASN A 100 -6.35 8.62 13.99
CA ASN A 100 -5.41 9.60 14.56
C ASN A 100 -4.59 10.37 13.51
N PHE A 101 -4.72 10.01 12.24
CA PHE A 101 -3.91 10.52 11.15
C PHE A 101 -4.70 10.57 9.84
N GLN A 102 -4.38 11.53 8.96
CA GLN A 102 -5.05 11.74 7.67
C GLN A 102 -4.63 10.67 6.62
N LEU A 103 -4.99 9.41 6.88
CA LEU A 103 -4.57 8.25 6.11
C LEU A 103 -4.97 8.33 4.62
N SER A 104 -6.22 8.72 4.33
CA SER A 104 -6.73 8.85 2.95
C SER A 104 -5.92 9.85 2.12
N LEU A 105 -5.66 11.03 2.70
CA LEU A 105 -4.90 12.10 2.03
C LEU A 105 -3.50 11.62 1.63
N VAL A 106 -2.86 10.82 2.48
CA VAL A 106 -1.50 10.34 2.25
C VAL A 106 -1.47 9.25 1.20
N ILE A 107 -2.45 8.35 1.22
CA ILE A 107 -2.66 7.36 0.16
C ILE A 107 -2.83 8.08 -1.19
N ASP A 108 -3.65 9.12 -1.25
CA ASP A 108 -3.87 9.89 -2.48
C ASP A 108 -2.61 10.63 -2.95
N ARG A 109 -1.84 11.26 -2.04
CA ARG A 109 -0.56 11.88 -2.40
C ARG A 109 0.43 10.86 -2.98
N LEU A 110 0.53 9.66 -2.40
CA LEU A 110 1.40 8.60 -2.92
C LEU A 110 0.94 8.06 -4.28
N PHE A 111 -0.36 7.90 -4.51
CA PHE A 111 -0.89 7.56 -5.84
C PHE A 111 -0.55 8.64 -6.87
N ASN A 112 -0.64 9.92 -6.50
CA ASN A 112 -0.23 11.02 -7.38
C ASN A 112 1.27 10.95 -7.71
N CYS A 113 2.12 10.59 -6.75
CA CYS A 113 3.55 10.38 -7.01
C CYS A 113 3.78 9.21 -7.99
N LEU A 114 3.02 8.12 -7.91
CA LEU A 114 3.14 6.98 -8.84
C LEU A 114 2.74 7.33 -10.28
N ASN A 115 1.82 8.27 -10.46
CA ASN A 115 1.38 8.73 -11.79
C ASN A 115 2.44 9.60 -12.49
N SER A 116 3.48 10.05 -11.77
CA SER A 116 4.59 10.78 -12.39
C SER A 116 5.49 9.84 -13.21
N PRO A 117 6.16 10.32 -14.27
CA PRO A 117 7.05 9.49 -15.09
C PRO A 117 8.16 8.80 -14.28
N GLN A 118 8.63 9.45 -13.23
CA GLN A 118 9.66 8.94 -12.31
C GLN A 118 9.08 7.94 -11.29
N GLY A 119 7.77 8.08 -10.99
CA GLY A 119 6.93 7.17 -10.21
C GLY A 119 6.99 5.72 -10.66
N TYR A 120 7.09 5.52 -11.98
CA TYR A 120 6.88 4.23 -12.65
C TYR A 120 7.85 3.12 -12.23
N GLU A 121 9.04 3.45 -11.72
CA GLU A 121 10.07 2.44 -11.38
C GLU A 121 10.21 2.19 -9.87
N THR A 122 9.43 2.88 -9.04
CA THR A 122 9.72 2.97 -7.60
C THR A 122 8.89 2.01 -6.77
N HIS A 123 9.51 0.89 -6.36
CA HIS A 123 8.88 -0.05 -5.44
C HIS A 123 8.66 0.53 -4.02
N TYR A 124 9.44 1.53 -3.59
CA TYR A 124 9.29 2.16 -2.26
C TYR A 124 7.89 2.74 -2.04
N ILE A 125 7.34 3.44 -3.04
CA ILE A 125 6.01 4.06 -2.93
C ILE A 125 4.92 2.98 -2.87
N MET A 126 5.00 1.97 -3.73
CA MET A 126 4.03 0.85 -3.71
C MET A 126 4.08 0.09 -2.38
N LYS A 127 5.28 -0.11 -1.83
CA LYS A 127 5.46 -0.74 -0.53
C LYS A 127 4.92 0.11 0.63
N ALA A 128 5.07 1.43 0.55
CA ALA A 128 4.46 2.35 1.52
C ALA A 128 2.92 2.29 1.47
N LEU A 129 2.34 2.30 0.27
CA LEU A 129 0.89 2.11 0.07
C LEU A 129 0.39 0.80 0.67
N MET A 130 1.07 -0.31 0.39
CA MET A 130 0.77 -1.62 0.98
C MET A 130 0.70 -1.55 2.52
N ARG A 131 1.65 -0.86 3.16
CA ARG A 131 1.70 -0.69 4.62
C ARG A 131 0.58 0.21 5.14
N LEU A 132 0.22 1.26 4.41
CA LEU A 132 -0.92 2.14 4.76
C LEU A 132 -2.25 1.39 4.66
N PHE A 133 -2.43 0.51 3.67
CA PHE A 133 -3.64 -0.31 3.55
C PHE A 133 -3.85 -1.26 4.74
N VAL A 134 -2.77 -1.73 5.39
CA VAL A 134 -2.88 -2.52 6.63
C VAL A 134 -3.52 -1.72 7.77
N VAL A 135 -3.36 -0.40 7.78
CA VAL A 135 -3.86 0.50 8.83
C VAL A 135 -5.27 1.03 8.54
N MET A 136 -5.82 0.76 7.35
CA MET A 136 -7.20 1.10 7.04
C MET A 136 -8.17 0.50 8.06
N ASP A 137 -9.10 1.34 8.51
CA ASP A 137 -10.22 0.96 9.34
C ASP A 137 -11.44 0.61 8.50
N ASP A 138 -12.52 0.28 9.19
CA ASP A 138 -13.78 -0.12 8.60
C ASP A 138 -14.45 1.00 7.80
N GLU A 139 -14.38 2.25 8.27
CA GLU A 139 -14.97 3.42 7.62
C GLU A 139 -14.27 3.71 6.28
N LEU A 140 -12.95 3.81 6.29
CA LEU A 140 -12.17 4.06 5.08
C LEU A 140 -12.27 2.90 4.09
N SER A 141 -12.38 1.66 4.59
CA SER A 141 -12.61 0.49 3.75
C SER A 141 -13.95 0.55 3.00
N ARG A 142 -15.02 1.02 3.65
CA ARG A 142 -16.33 1.16 2.99
C ARG A 142 -16.32 2.30 1.96
N SER A 143 -15.76 3.44 2.32
CA SER A 143 -15.82 4.64 1.47
C SER A 143 -14.85 4.62 0.28
N SER A 144 -13.65 4.05 0.45
CA SER A 144 -12.53 4.32 -0.47
C SER A 144 -11.85 3.08 -1.04
N ALA A 145 -12.08 1.87 -0.50
CA ALA A 145 -11.37 0.68 -0.99
C ALA A 145 -11.61 0.39 -2.48
N HIS A 146 -12.83 0.64 -2.98
CA HIS A 146 -13.17 0.47 -4.40
C HIS A 146 -12.36 1.41 -5.31
N ILE A 147 -12.10 2.65 -4.85
CA ILE A 147 -11.29 3.64 -5.56
C ILE A 147 -9.83 3.16 -5.64
N TYR A 148 -9.29 2.67 -4.51
CA TYR A 148 -7.91 2.19 -4.46
C TYR A 148 -7.72 0.92 -5.30
N LEU A 149 -8.68 0.00 -5.28
CA LEU A 149 -8.69 -1.17 -6.16
C LEU A 149 -8.69 -0.74 -7.63
N GLY A 150 -9.54 0.21 -8.03
CA GLY A 150 -9.55 0.75 -9.39
C GLY A 150 -8.20 1.35 -9.82
N LYS A 151 -7.57 2.14 -8.94
CA LYS A 151 -6.22 2.69 -9.19
C LYS A 151 -5.18 1.58 -9.34
N LEU A 152 -5.18 0.57 -8.47
CA LEU A 152 -4.25 -0.56 -8.54
C LEU A 152 -4.48 -1.41 -9.80
N SER A 153 -5.74 -1.65 -10.19
CA SER A 153 -6.10 -2.33 -11.44
C SER A 153 -5.55 -1.61 -12.66
N GLN A 154 -5.62 -0.28 -12.69
CA GLN A 154 -5.03 0.49 -13.76
C GLN A 154 -3.50 0.31 -13.83
N ILE A 155 -2.82 0.32 -12.67
CA ILE A 155 -1.36 0.11 -12.62
C ILE A 155 -0.99 -1.29 -13.14
N VAL A 156 -1.80 -2.31 -12.86
CA VAL A 156 -1.64 -3.67 -13.41
C VAL A 156 -1.85 -3.68 -14.92
N ALA A 157 -2.91 -3.04 -15.42
CA ALA A 157 -3.16 -2.93 -16.86
C ALA A 157 -2.02 -2.21 -17.61
N ASP A 158 -1.39 -1.22 -16.97
CA ASP A 158 -0.20 -0.57 -17.51
C ASP A 158 1.02 -1.49 -17.47
N ALA A 159 1.18 -2.29 -16.40
CA ALA A 159 2.28 -3.24 -16.25
C ALA A 159 2.21 -4.43 -17.23
N ILE A 160 1.01 -4.78 -17.69
CA ILE A 160 0.81 -5.77 -18.77
C ILE A 160 1.40 -5.25 -20.09
N ARG A 161 1.25 -3.95 -20.36
CA ARG A 161 1.67 -3.32 -21.62
C ARG A 161 3.14 -2.93 -21.61
N VAL A 162 3.62 -2.44 -20.47
CA VAL A 162 4.99 -1.96 -20.27
C VAL A 162 5.56 -2.69 -19.07
N PRO A 163 6.58 -3.56 -19.25
CA PRO A 163 7.21 -4.27 -18.14
C PRO A 163 7.66 -3.28 -17.06
N LYS A 164 7.30 -3.57 -15.81
CA LYS A 164 7.70 -2.78 -14.64
C LYS A 164 8.70 -3.56 -13.80
N ASN A 165 9.33 -2.87 -12.85
CA ASN A 165 10.21 -3.49 -11.87
C ASN A 165 9.47 -4.66 -11.15
N PRO A 166 10.01 -5.90 -11.15
CA PRO A 166 9.36 -7.04 -10.51
C PRO A 166 9.05 -6.86 -9.02
N VAL A 167 9.90 -6.11 -8.30
CA VAL A 167 9.68 -5.79 -6.87
C VAL A 167 8.48 -4.86 -6.70
N LEU A 168 8.28 -3.92 -7.62
CA LEU A 168 7.08 -3.06 -7.63
C LEU A 168 5.84 -3.90 -7.92
N VAL A 169 5.90 -4.78 -8.92
CA VAL A 169 4.79 -5.68 -9.28
C VAL A 169 4.41 -6.57 -8.10
N HIS A 170 5.39 -7.13 -7.39
CA HIS A 170 5.13 -7.92 -6.19
C HIS A 170 4.37 -7.12 -5.13
N PHE A 171 4.85 -5.92 -4.76
CA PHE A 171 4.15 -5.09 -3.77
C PHE A 171 2.79 -4.57 -4.27
N LEU A 172 2.60 -4.44 -5.58
CA LEU A 172 1.32 -4.09 -6.19
C LEU A 172 0.28 -5.19 -5.93
N PHE A 173 0.62 -6.45 -6.21
CA PHE A 173 -0.28 -7.58 -5.92
C PHE A 173 -0.49 -7.79 -4.42
N GLU A 174 0.56 -7.65 -3.59
CA GLU A 174 0.40 -7.69 -2.13
C GLU A 174 -0.53 -6.59 -1.61
N SER A 175 -0.46 -5.38 -2.19
CA SER A 175 -1.38 -4.28 -1.86
C SER A 175 -2.83 -4.64 -2.15
N ILE A 176 -3.09 -5.29 -3.29
CA ILE A 176 -4.41 -5.78 -3.66
C ILE A 176 -4.88 -6.85 -2.65
N CYS A 177 -4.02 -7.81 -2.30
CA CYS A 177 -4.32 -8.83 -1.29
C CYS A 177 -4.71 -8.22 0.06
N VAL A 178 -3.98 -7.20 0.51
CA VAL A 178 -4.27 -6.49 1.77
C VAL A 178 -5.65 -5.83 1.72
N ILE A 179 -6.00 -5.16 0.62
CA ILE A 179 -7.31 -4.53 0.48
C ILE A 179 -8.43 -5.57 0.43
N ILE A 180 -8.26 -6.69 -0.29
CA ILE A 180 -9.25 -7.78 -0.32
C ILE A 180 -9.55 -8.24 1.11
N ARG A 181 -8.51 -8.58 1.90
CA ARG A 181 -8.68 -9.03 3.30
C ARG A 181 -9.34 -7.98 4.19
N LYS A 182 -9.10 -6.70 3.94
CA LYS A 182 -9.63 -5.60 4.76
C LYS A 182 -11.06 -5.21 4.41
N ALA A 183 -11.43 -5.33 3.13
CA ALA A 183 -12.62 -4.69 2.58
C ALA A 183 -13.58 -5.64 1.85
N TYR A 184 -13.36 -6.97 1.90
CA TYR A 184 -14.14 -7.96 1.16
C TYR A 184 -15.66 -7.75 1.20
N VAL A 185 -16.25 -7.65 2.40
CA VAL A 185 -17.69 -7.39 2.61
C VAL A 185 -18.05 -5.90 2.74
N LYS A 186 -17.05 -5.02 2.67
CA LYS A 186 -17.21 -3.58 2.92
C LYS A 186 -17.37 -2.78 1.64
N VAL A 187 -16.89 -3.31 0.51
CA VAL A 187 -17.04 -2.69 -0.79
C VAL A 187 -18.46 -2.95 -1.33
N GLU A 188 -19.20 -1.88 -1.57
CA GLU A 188 -20.51 -1.99 -2.20
C GLU A 188 -20.40 -2.63 -3.59
N GLY A 189 -21.22 -3.65 -3.81
CA GLY A 189 -21.19 -4.43 -5.05
C GLY A 189 -20.07 -5.47 -5.14
N GLY A 190 -19.23 -5.60 -4.10
CA GLY A 190 -18.23 -6.65 -4.00
C GLY A 190 -16.87 -6.32 -4.63
N VAL A 191 -15.82 -6.86 -4.02
CA VAL A 191 -14.42 -6.69 -4.49
C VAL A 191 -14.16 -7.46 -5.80
N ASP A 192 -14.90 -8.55 -6.01
CA ASP A 192 -14.86 -9.42 -7.19
C ASP A 192 -15.04 -8.65 -8.52
N LYS A 193 -15.88 -7.60 -8.53
CA LYS A 193 -16.09 -6.74 -9.72
C LYS A 193 -14.83 -6.05 -10.22
N TYR A 194 -13.84 -5.84 -9.36
CA TYR A 194 -12.57 -5.20 -9.72
C TYR A 194 -11.48 -6.22 -10.02
N ILE A 195 -11.50 -7.35 -9.29
CA ILE A 195 -10.43 -8.36 -9.35
C ILE A 195 -10.63 -9.33 -10.51
N ILE A 196 -11.85 -9.83 -10.74
CA ILE A 196 -12.09 -10.82 -11.81
C ILE A 196 -11.74 -10.26 -13.19
N PRO A 197 -12.20 -9.05 -13.59
CA PRO A 197 -11.80 -8.49 -14.89
C PRO A 197 -10.29 -8.26 -15.00
N MET A 198 -9.62 -7.90 -13.90
CA MET A 198 -8.16 -7.77 -13.87
C MET A 198 -7.48 -9.12 -14.13
N VAL A 199 -7.92 -10.17 -13.45
CA VAL A 199 -7.39 -11.53 -13.60
C VAL A 199 -7.64 -12.05 -15.01
N GLU A 200 -8.84 -11.85 -15.56
CA GLU A 200 -9.17 -12.20 -16.94
C GLU A 200 -8.25 -11.49 -17.94
N SER A 201 -8.01 -10.19 -17.75
CA SER A 201 -7.09 -9.41 -18.58
C SER A 201 -5.66 -9.96 -18.54
N ILE A 202 -5.14 -10.32 -17.36
CA ILE A 202 -3.83 -10.97 -17.22
C ILE A 202 -3.76 -12.29 -17.99
N ILE A 203 -4.81 -13.10 -17.89
CA ILE A 203 -4.89 -14.40 -18.56
C ILE A 203 -4.98 -14.23 -20.08
N GLN A 204 -5.83 -13.32 -20.56
CA GLN A 204 -6.05 -13.05 -21.99
C GLN A 204 -4.78 -12.53 -22.67
N ASN A 205 -3.99 -11.68 -21.99
CA ASN A 205 -2.73 -11.16 -22.51
C ASN A 205 -1.55 -12.14 -22.39
N ASP A 206 -1.76 -13.36 -21.88
CA ASP A 206 -0.74 -14.41 -21.62
C ASP A 206 0.53 -13.90 -20.89
N VAL A 207 0.35 -12.99 -19.93
CA VAL A 207 1.49 -12.48 -19.14
C VAL A 207 1.89 -13.52 -18.10
N ALA A 208 2.82 -14.41 -18.48
CA ALA A 208 3.22 -15.56 -17.67
C ALA A 208 3.66 -15.20 -16.25
N GLU A 209 4.36 -14.08 -16.07
CA GLU A 209 4.87 -13.62 -14.78
C GLU A 209 3.76 -13.20 -13.81
N PHE A 210 2.59 -12.78 -14.32
CA PHE A 210 1.49 -12.29 -13.49
C PHE A 210 0.47 -13.38 -13.16
N LYS A 211 0.48 -14.50 -13.90
CA LYS A 211 -0.45 -15.62 -13.69
C LYS A 211 -0.42 -16.18 -12.26
N PRO A 212 0.75 -16.41 -11.63
CA PRO A 212 0.78 -16.88 -10.24
C PRO A 212 0.05 -15.92 -9.27
N TYR A 213 0.26 -14.61 -9.43
CA TYR A 213 -0.44 -13.61 -8.63
C TYR A 213 -1.95 -13.59 -8.91
N ALA A 214 -2.34 -13.69 -10.19
CA ALA A 214 -3.74 -13.72 -10.59
C ALA A 214 -4.48 -14.90 -9.95
N PHE A 215 -3.88 -16.09 -9.94
CA PHE A 215 -4.46 -17.26 -9.27
C PHE A 215 -4.48 -17.13 -7.74
N GLN A 216 -3.44 -16.56 -7.13
CA GLN A 216 -3.43 -16.25 -5.69
C GLN A 216 -4.55 -15.29 -5.30
N LEU A 217 -4.85 -14.28 -6.13
CA LEU A 217 -5.97 -13.36 -5.88
C LEU A 217 -7.32 -14.08 -5.92
N ILE A 218 -7.52 -15.00 -6.86
CA ILE A 218 -8.75 -15.79 -6.93
C ILE A 218 -8.89 -16.72 -5.73
N ALA A 219 -7.81 -17.43 -5.36
CA ALA A 219 -7.81 -18.27 -4.17
C ALA A 219 -8.13 -17.45 -2.91
N LEU A 220 -7.54 -16.26 -2.77
CA LEU A 220 -7.84 -15.34 -1.67
C LEU A 220 -9.30 -14.91 -1.64
N LEU A 221 -9.89 -14.58 -2.79
CA LEU A 221 -11.31 -14.20 -2.86
C LEU A 221 -12.22 -15.36 -2.42
N LEU A 222 -11.91 -16.59 -2.83
CA LEU A 222 -12.65 -17.79 -2.44
C LEU A 222 -12.52 -18.08 -0.94
N ASP A 223 -11.31 -17.97 -0.38
CA ASP A 223 -11.05 -18.11 1.05
C ASP A 223 -11.84 -17.07 1.87
N GLN A 224 -11.84 -15.79 1.45
CA GLN A 224 -12.66 -14.77 2.10
C GLN A 224 -14.17 -15.04 1.95
N CYS A 225 -14.62 -15.50 0.78
CA CYS A 225 -16.01 -15.90 0.57
C CYS A 225 -16.44 -17.03 1.52
N GLN A 226 -15.58 -18.00 1.76
CA GLN A 226 -15.85 -19.10 2.69
C GLN A 226 -15.89 -18.60 4.14
N GLN A 227 -14.88 -17.83 4.57
CA GLN A 227 -14.80 -17.29 5.93
C GLN A 227 -16.02 -16.44 6.31
N GLU A 228 -16.54 -15.65 5.37
CA GLU A 228 -17.72 -14.81 5.61
C GLU A 228 -19.02 -15.63 5.63
N ARG A 229 -19.09 -16.71 4.85
CA ARG A 229 -20.20 -17.68 4.93
C ARG A 229 -20.24 -18.40 6.27
N GLU A 230 -19.09 -18.80 6.82
CA GLU A 230 -18.99 -19.39 8.16
C GLU A 230 -19.50 -18.43 9.26
N LYS A 231 -19.43 -17.12 9.00
CA LYS A 231 -19.98 -16.06 9.86
C LYS A 231 -21.45 -15.73 9.56
N ASN A 232 -22.12 -16.50 8.70
CA ASN A 232 -23.50 -16.27 8.24
C ASN A 232 -23.72 -14.94 7.50
N VAL A 233 -22.68 -14.40 6.84
CA VAL A 233 -22.82 -13.22 5.97
C VAL A 233 -23.21 -13.68 4.56
N THR A 234 -24.27 -13.09 4.00
CA THR A 234 -24.70 -13.37 2.63
C THR A 234 -23.73 -12.73 1.63
N VAL A 235 -23.07 -13.56 0.81
CA VAL A 235 -22.15 -13.12 -0.24
C VAL A 235 -22.56 -13.77 -1.57
N SER A 236 -22.60 -12.97 -2.66
CA SER A 236 -22.90 -13.51 -4.00
C SER A 236 -21.77 -14.42 -4.49
N GLN A 237 -22.14 -15.50 -5.17
CA GLN A 237 -21.22 -16.48 -5.74
C GLN A 237 -21.16 -16.45 -7.27
N ASP A 238 -21.99 -15.61 -7.89
CA ASP A 238 -22.29 -15.70 -9.32
C ASP A 238 -21.03 -15.47 -10.17
N ALA A 239 -20.21 -14.50 -9.77
CA ALA A 239 -18.97 -14.18 -10.45
C ALA A 239 -17.93 -15.31 -10.35
N TYR A 240 -17.85 -16.00 -9.21
CA TYR A 240 -16.94 -17.14 -9.04
C TYR A 240 -17.36 -18.35 -9.87
N ILE A 241 -18.66 -18.65 -9.89
CA ILE A 241 -19.21 -19.78 -10.67
C ILE A 241 -19.00 -19.53 -12.16
N ALA A 242 -19.18 -18.29 -12.63
CA ALA A 242 -18.93 -17.91 -14.02
C ALA A 242 -17.44 -18.03 -14.40
N PHE A 243 -16.53 -17.72 -13.47
CA PHE A 243 -15.09 -17.76 -13.71
C PHE A 243 -14.49 -19.18 -13.64
N PHE A 244 -15.09 -20.09 -12.86
CA PHE A 244 -14.58 -21.43 -12.59
C PHE A 244 -14.22 -22.27 -13.85
N PRO A 245 -15.03 -22.30 -14.93
CA PRO A 245 -14.68 -23.03 -16.15
C PRO A 245 -13.37 -22.55 -16.80
N SER A 246 -13.00 -21.27 -16.63
CA SER A 246 -11.76 -20.72 -17.15
C SER A 246 -10.53 -21.27 -16.44
N LEU A 247 -10.64 -21.66 -15.16
CA LEU A 247 -9.53 -22.23 -14.37
C LEU A 247 -9.24 -23.70 -14.68
N LEU A 248 -10.24 -24.44 -15.16
CA LEU A 248 -10.13 -25.88 -15.47
C LEU A 248 -9.42 -26.15 -16.81
N ARG A 249 -8.94 -25.12 -17.51
CA ARG A 249 -8.23 -25.30 -18.79
C ARG A 249 -6.89 -26.01 -18.57
N PRO A 250 -6.61 -27.13 -19.27
CA PRO A 250 -5.39 -27.93 -19.06
C PRO A 250 -4.09 -27.13 -19.20
N ASP A 251 -4.08 -26.12 -20.08
CA ASP A 251 -2.91 -25.30 -20.39
C ASP A 251 -2.37 -24.54 -19.16
N PHE A 252 -3.21 -24.23 -18.17
CA PHE A 252 -2.79 -23.55 -16.95
C PHE A 252 -2.09 -24.48 -15.96
N TRP A 253 -2.48 -25.76 -15.94
CA TRP A 253 -1.94 -26.80 -15.06
C TRP A 253 -0.61 -27.38 -15.57
N ALA A 254 -0.32 -27.20 -16.87
CA ALA A 254 0.94 -27.65 -17.48
C ALA A 254 2.16 -26.82 -17.04
N ARG A 255 1.97 -25.58 -16.59
CA ARG A 255 3.07 -24.69 -16.15
C ARG A 255 3.29 -24.82 -14.64
N SER A 256 4.44 -25.37 -14.23
CA SER A 256 4.77 -25.62 -12.81
C SER A 256 4.71 -24.38 -11.90
N ALA A 257 4.99 -23.18 -12.42
CA ALA A 257 4.90 -21.92 -11.67
C ALA A 257 3.46 -21.56 -11.24
N ASN A 258 2.44 -22.03 -11.98
CA ASN A 258 1.04 -21.77 -11.66
C ASN A 258 0.48 -22.79 -10.67
N VAL A 259 1.05 -23.99 -10.63
CA VAL A 259 0.53 -25.13 -9.85
C VAL A 259 0.37 -24.80 -8.35
N PRO A 260 1.34 -24.18 -7.65
CA PRO A 260 1.15 -23.80 -6.25
C PRO A 260 -0.02 -22.85 -6.04
N ALA A 261 -0.27 -21.95 -7.00
CA ALA A 261 -1.33 -20.96 -6.90
C ALA A 261 -2.71 -21.52 -7.29
N LEU A 262 -2.77 -22.55 -8.13
CA LEU A 262 -4.00 -23.23 -8.55
C LEU A 262 -4.48 -24.29 -7.55
N ILE A 263 -3.60 -24.77 -6.66
CA ILE A 263 -3.93 -25.75 -5.61
C ILE A 263 -4.44 -25.07 -4.32
N LEU A 264 -4.12 -23.79 -4.11
CA LEU A 264 -4.62 -22.97 -2.99
C LEU A 264 -6.15 -22.83 -3.04
#